data_AF-A0A673Y974-F1
#
_entry.id   AF-A0A673Y974-F1
#
_cell.length_a   1.000
_cell.length_b   1.000
_cell.length_c   1.000
_cell.angle_alpha   90.00
_cell.angle_beta   90.00
_cell.angle_gamma   90.00
#
_symmetry.space_group_name_H-M   'P 1'
#
loop_
_entity.id
_entity.type
_entity.pdbx_description
1 polymer ?
#
loop_
_entity_poly.entity_id
_entity_poly.type
_entity_poly.pdbx_seq_one_letter_code
_entity_poly.pdbx_strand_id
1 'polypeptide(L)'
;MVDSQYYLPNDIGISALDCTEAFRLLSPREQLYAHYLSRSAWYGGLAVLLQTSPESASIFVLLQRLFRKQPPAQLGNVATAAGLSPEEYQAFLVYAAGLYANMGNYKSFGDTKFIPNLPKALVWQSQAFQDSPSEMEALWDSCSTLLFSLEDKQKQLGLGDKGITTYFSGNCCLEDAELAQRFLDSKNLSAYNTRLFKKKSEGKASYEVRLASAVQKDCAVDGEGETRCGRYNFEDCVFTVSRGDYDHLMKKVSENLEKAKDHAANENQKRMLEGYSRSFTFGSVEAHKEGSRFWIKDKGPIVESYIGFIESYRDPFGSRGEFEGFVAVVNKAMSERFAKLVSSAEVLLPELPWPKDFEKDRFLLPDFTSLDVLTFAGSGIPAGINIPNYDDIRQSEGFKNVSLGNVLAVAYATQKDKLTFLDEDDKDVYIKWKGPSFEVQDALTRMLSLGLQYLWP
;
A
#
# COMPACT_ATOMS: atom_id res chain seq x y z
N MET A 1 12.27 19.57 25.30
CA MET A 1 12.07 18.13 25.07
C MET A 1 11.24 18.01 23.80
N VAL A 2 11.76 17.32 22.79
CA VAL A 2 10.99 17.03 21.57
C VAL A 2 9.95 15.98 21.94
N ASP A 3 8.72 16.16 21.45
CA ASP A 3 7.60 15.26 21.77
C ASP A 3 7.91 13.83 21.28
N SER A 4 7.68 12.84 22.15
CA SER A 4 7.86 11.41 21.87
C SER A 4 7.05 10.95 20.64
N GLN A 5 6.00 11.69 20.25
CA GLN A 5 5.17 11.40 19.10
C GLN A 5 5.94 11.30 17.77
N TYR A 6 7.03 12.07 17.61
CA TYR A 6 7.82 12.17 16.38
C TYR A 6 9.03 11.24 16.34
N TYR A 7 9.14 10.33 17.31
CA TYR A 7 10.15 9.28 17.31
C TYR A 7 9.47 7.90 17.25
N LEU A 8 10.24 6.93 16.77
CA LEU A 8 9.90 5.53 16.90
C LEU A 8 10.71 4.98 18.09
N PRO A 9 10.06 4.32 19.06
CA PRO A 9 10.76 3.87 20.27
C PRO A 9 11.69 2.69 19.94
N ASN A 10 12.81 2.59 20.65
CA ASN A 10 13.84 1.57 20.38
C ASN A 10 13.32 0.12 20.55
N ASP A 11 12.32 -0.06 21.39
CA ASP A 11 11.66 -1.32 21.72
C ASP A 11 10.39 -1.56 20.89
N ILE A 12 10.19 -0.83 19.78
CA ILE A 12 9.05 -1.03 18.87
C ILE A 12 8.93 -2.51 18.47
N GLY A 13 7.69 -3.02 18.44
CA GLY A 13 7.42 -4.41 18.07
C GLY A 13 7.73 -4.65 16.59
N ILE A 14 8.48 -5.72 16.29
CA ILE A 14 8.74 -6.19 14.93
C ILE A 14 8.34 -7.66 14.87
N SER A 15 7.55 -8.00 13.86
CA SER A 15 7.04 -9.35 13.64
C SER A 15 7.20 -9.72 12.17
N ALA A 16 7.65 -10.94 11.91
CA ALA A 16 7.77 -11.47 10.55
C ALA A 16 6.43 -12.06 10.11
N LEU A 17 5.99 -11.72 8.89
CA LEU A 17 4.89 -12.43 8.25
C LEU A 17 5.34 -13.84 7.87
N ASP A 18 4.57 -14.85 8.26
CA ASP A 18 4.81 -16.23 7.85
C ASP A 18 3.93 -16.58 6.65
N CYS A 19 4.57 -16.98 5.55
CA CYS A 19 3.92 -17.49 4.35
C CYS A 19 4.61 -18.79 3.87
N THR A 20 5.37 -19.45 4.76
CA THR A 20 6.25 -20.56 4.39
C THR A 20 5.47 -21.78 3.89
N GLU A 21 4.44 -22.18 4.64
CA GLU A 21 3.61 -23.34 4.28
C GLU A 21 2.80 -23.07 3.02
N ALA A 22 2.14 -21.91 2.95
CA ALA A 22 1.35 -21.51 1.79
C ALA A 22 2.21 -21.47 0.51
N PHE A 23 3.42 -20.89 0.56
CA PHE A 23 4.33 -20.84 -0.58
C PHE A 23 4.85 -22.23 -1.01
N ARG A 24 5.14 -23.12 -0.05
CA ARG A 24 5.60 -24.49 -0.33
C ARG A 24 4.57 -25.30 -1.12
N LEU A 25 3.28 -25.01 -0.95
CA LEU A 25 2.17 -25.71 -1.62
C LEU A 25 1.87 -25.20 -3.03
N LEU A 26 2.59 -24.17 -3.50
CA LEU A 26 2.49 -23.68 -4.87
C LEU A 26 3.24 -24.61 -5.84
N SER A 27 2.64 -24.84 -7.00
CA SER A 27 3.34 -25.44 -8.14
C SER A 27 4.44 -24.51 -8.68
N PRO A 28 5.42 -25.02 -9.44
CA PRO A 28 6.46 -24.18 -10.05
C PRO A 28 5.92 -23.03 -10.92
N ARG A 29 4.79 -23.25 -11.61
CA ARG A 29 4.11 -22.20 -12.40
C ARG A 29 3.52 -21.11 -11.51
N GLU A 30 2.83 -21.50 -10.44
CA GLU A 30 2.24 -20.55 -9.48
C GLU A 30 3.33 -19.78 -8.72
N GLN A 31 4.48 -20.40 -8.42
CA GLN A 31 5.63 -19.71 -7.84
C GLN A 31 6.18 -18.63 -8.77
N LEU A 32 6.31 -18.92 -10.08
CA LEU A 32 6.74 -17.93 -11.08
C LEU A 32 5.71 -16.80 -11.26
N TYR A 33 4.42 -17.15 -11.27
CA TYR A 33 3.33 -16.19 -11.28
C TYR A 33 3.42 -15.22 -10.08
N ALA A 34 3.48 -15.77 -8.86
CA ALA A 34 3.62 -15.02 -7.62
C ALA A 34 4.91 -14.20 -7.58
N HIS A 35 6.03 -14.73 -8.11
CA HIS A 35 7.30 -14.02 -8.19
C HIS A 35 7.21 -12.74 -9.00
N TYR A 36 6.71 -12.82 -10.24
CA TYR A 36 6.64 -11.64 -11.11
C TYR A 36 5.61 -10.63 -10.63
N LEU A 37 4.48 -11.08 -10.07
CA LEU A 37 3.53 -10.18 -9.41
C LEU A 37 4.15 -9.47 -8.20
N SER A 38 4.88 -10.21 -7.36
CA SER A 38 5.56 -9.63 -6.18
C SER A 38 6.60 -8.60 -6.59
N ARG A 39 7.37 -8.87 -7.65
CA ARG A 39 8.30 -7.88 -8.21
C ARG A 39 7.59 -6.64 -8.71
N SER A 40 6.46 -6.81 -9.41
CA SER A 40 5.65 -5.70 -9.88
C SER A 40 5.16 -4.83 -8.71
N ALA A 41 4.61 -5.46 -7.67
CA ALA A 41 4.18 -4.80 -6.44
C ALA A 41 5.32 -4.00 -5.79
N TRP A 42 6.48 -4.62 -5.55
CA TRP A 42 7.62 -3.93 -4.93
C TRP A 42 8.18 -2.77 -5.76
N TYR A 43 8.25 -2.90 -7.08
CA TYR A 43 8.68 -1.79 -7.94
C TYR A 43 7.69 -0.63 -7.89
N GLY A 44 6.40 -0.93 -7.93
CA GLY A 44 5.37 0.09 -7.85
C GLY A 44 5.28 0.74 -6.46
N GLY A 45 5.48 -0.02 -5.39
CA GLY A 45 5.53 0.50 -4.01
C GLY A 45 6.61 1.56 -3.78
N LEU A 46 7.68 1.58 -4.59
CA LEU A 46 8.67 2.67 -4.55
C LEU A 46 8.08 4.03 -4.99
N ALA A 47 6.97 4.06 -5.74
CA ALA A 47 6.28 5.30 -6.06
C ALA A 47 5.72 5.99 -4.81
N VAL A 48 5.41 5.22 -3.76
CA VAL A 48 4.88 5.73 -2.49
C VAL A 48 5.88 6.67 -1.79
N LEU A 49 7.18 6.45 -1.96
CA LEU A 49 8.22 7.39 -1.51
C LEU A 49 7.99 8.80 -2.09
N LEU A 50 7.59 8.86 -3.37
CA LEU A 50 7.31 10.11 -4.08
C LEU A 50 5.89 10.64 -3.81
N GLN A 51 4.99 9.82 -3.27
CA GLN A 51 3.64 10.19 -2.82
C GLN A 51 3.60 10.64 -1.34
N THR A 52 4.66 10.37 -0.57
CA THR A 52 4.72 10.69 0.87
C THR A 52 5.30 12.07 1.15
N SER A 53 6.59 12.30 0.82
CA SER A 53 7.27 13.57 1.13
C SER A 53 8.38 13.87 0.11
N PRO A 54 8.78 15.16 -0.05
CA PRO A 54 9.86 15.53 -0.96
C PRO A 54 11.18 14.80 -0.71
N GLU A 55 11.49 14.51 0.56
CA GLU A 55 12.75 13.93 0.99
C GLU A 55 12.76 12.38 1.06
N SER A 56 11.59 11.73 1.12
CA SER A 56 11.48 10.28 1.36
C SER A 56 12.32 9.43 0.39
N ALA A 57 12.28 9.75 -0.91
CA ALA A 57 13.04 9.02 -1.92
C ALA A 57 14.56 9.16 -1.72
N SER A 58 15.05 10.37 -1.42
CA SER A 58 16.47 10.60 -1.15
C SER A 58 16.94 9.87 0.11
N ILE A 59 16.12 9.87 1.17
CA ILE A 59 16.45 9.15 2.41
C ILE A 59 16.49 7.64 2.14
N PHE A 60 15.52 7.10 1.40
CA PHE A 60 15.52 5.69 1.00
C PHE A 60 16.80 5.32 0.26
N VAL A 61 17.21 6.12 -0.74
CA VAL A 61 18.45 5.87 -1.50
C VAL A 61 19.68 5.95 -0.59
N LEU A 62 19.71 6.88 0.37
CA LEU A 62 20.81 7.04 1.33
C LEU A 62 20.95 5.77 2.17
N LEU A 63 19.84 5.30 2.76
CA LEU A 63 19.82 4.09 3.58
C LEU A 63 20.18 2.86 2.75
N GLN A 64 19.64 2.72 1.52
CA GLN A 64 19.99 1.61 0.63
C GLN A 64 21.48 1.59 0.28
N ARG A 65 22.11 2.75 0.05
CA ARG A 65 23.55 2.83 -0.20
C ARG A 65 24.37 2.39 1.01
N LEU A 66 23.99 2.84 2.21
CA LEU A 66 24.63 2.43 3.46
C LEU A 66 24.53 0.91 3.67
N PHE A 67 23.30 0.38 3.72
CA PHE A 67 23.07 -1.02 4.09
C PHE A 67 23.51 -2.02 3.03
N ARG A 68 23.55 -1.63 1.75
CA ARG A 68 24.10 -2.46 0.67
C ARG A 68 25.62 -2.63 0.77
N LYS A 69 26.32 -1.63 1.32
CA LYS A 69 27.77 -1.69 1.52
C LYS A 69 28.14 -2.33 2.85
N GLN A 70 27.33 -2.09 3.88
CA GLN A 70 27.56 -2.60 5.22
C GLN A 70 26.24 -3.07 5.85
N PRO A 71 26.06 -4.38 6.09
CA PRO A 71 24.95 -4.90 6.88
C PRO A 71 24.88 -4.26 8.28
N PRO A 72 23.71 -4.30 8.96
CA PRO A 72 23.53 -3.65 10.27
C PRO A 72 24.63 -3.94 11.29
N ALA A 73 25.04 -5.20 11.43
CA ALA A 73 26.12 -5.54 12.37
C ALA A 73 27.46 -4.84 12.04
N GLN A 74 27.81 -4.71 10.75
CA GLN A 74 29.06 -4.08 10.33
C GLN A 74 28.99 -2.55 10.45
N LEU A 75 27.84 -1.96 10.11
CA LEU A 75 27.62 -0.52 10.26
C LEU A 75 27.57 -0.11 11.75
N GLY A 76 27.16 -1.02 12.64
CA GLY A 76 27.23 -0.82 14.09
C GLY A 76 28.65 -0.65 14.64
N ASN A 77 29.64 -1.31 14.04
CA ASN A 77 31.05 -1.09 14.37
C ASN A 77 31.51 0.33 13.98
N VAL A 78 31.06 0.82 12.83
CA VAL A 78 31.31 2.20 12.38
C VAL A 78 30.63 3.19 13.31
N ALA A 79 29.37 2.94 13.71
CA ALA A 79 28.65 3.76 14.67
C ALA A 79 29.39 3.86 16.01
N THR A 80 29.88 2.73 16.53
CA THR A 80 30.68 2.71 17.76
C THR A 80 31.96 3.54 17.62
N ALA A 81 32.67 3.39 16.50
CA ALA A 81 33.87 4.20 16.21
C ALA A 81 33.56 5.70 16.04
N ALA A 82 32.36 6.04 15.55
CA ALA A 82 31.84 7.39 15.44
C ALA A 82 31.32 7.97 16.77
N GLY A 83 31.35 7.19 17.86
CA GLY A 83 30.99 7.63 19.21
C GLY A 83 29.51 7.47 19.57
N LEU A 84 28.73 6.72 18.80
CA LEU A 84 27.32 6.44 19.11
C LEU A 84 27.20 5.37 20.19
N SER A 85 26.24 5.54 21.10
CA SER A 85 25.85 4.48 22.02
C SER A 85 25.08 3.36 21.29
N PRO A 86 25.00 2.15 21.87
CA PRO A 86 24.15 1.08 21.35
C PRO A 86 22.68 1.50 21.18
N GLU A 87 22.16 2.30 22.11
CA GLU A 87 20.79 2.82 22.08
C GLU A 87 20.58 3.83 20.95
N GLU A 88 21.56 4.69 20.68
CA GLU A 88 21.50 5.63 19.56
C GLU A 88 21.56 4.90 18.22
N TYR A 89 22.42 3.89 18.11
CA TYR A 89 22.49 3.05 16.91
C TYR A 89 21.20 2.26 16.70
N GLN A 90 20.61 1.72 17.78
CA GLN A 90 19.31 1.06 17.72
C GLN A 90 18.21 2.02 17.26
N ALA A 91 18.19 3.27 17.73
CA ALA A 91 17.24 4.29 17.28
C ALA A 91 17.37 4.56 15.77
N PHE A 92 18.60 4.59 15.24
CA PHE A 92 18.84 4.69 13.81
C PHE A 92 18.32 3.47 13.03
N LEU A 93 18.57 2.25 13.52
CA LEU A 93 18.05 1.03 12.89
C LEU A 93 16.52 1.00 12.89
N VAL A 94 15.89 1.40 13.99
CA VAL A 94 14.43 1.51 14.11
C VAL A 94 13.89 2.56 13.14
N TYR A 95 14.55 3.71 13.00
CA TYR A 95 14.17 4.70 12.00
C TYR A 95 14.23 4.13 10.57
N ALA A 96 15.33 3.46 10.22
CA ALA A 96 15.50 2.88 8.89
C ALA A 96 14.43 1.80 8.60
N ALA A 97 14.15 0.94 9.58
CA ALA A 97 13.07 -0.03 9.49
C ALA A 97 11.70 0.64 9.34
N GLY A 98 11.44 1.70 10.11
CA GLY A 98 10.21 2.49 10.01
C GLY A 98 10.04 3.12 8.63
N LEU A 99 11.10 3.70 8.06
CA LEU A 99 11.05 4.28 6.71
C LEU A 99 10.75 3.22 5.65
N TYR A 100 11.38 2.05 5.73
CA TYR A 100 11.10 0.94 4.81
C TYR A 100 9.69 0.38 4.98
N ALA A 101 9.19 0.30 6.20
CA ALA A 101 7.84 -0.20 6.48
C ALA A 101 6.73 0.75 6.00
N ASN A 102 6.99 2.07 6.03
CA ASN A 102 6.01 3.09 5.62
C ASN A 102 6.20 3.62 4.19
N MET A 103 7.24 3.16 3.49
CA MET A 103 7.69 3.75 2.22
C MET A 103 7.82 5.28 2.29
N GLY A 104 8.35 5.78 3.40
CA GLY A 104 8.54 7.21 3.65
C GLY A 104 8.73 7.55 5.13
N ASN A 105 9.01 8.82 5.42
CA ASN A 105 9.28 9.32 6.77
C ASN A 105 8.04 9.84 7.53
N TYR A 106 6.84 9.39 7.13
CA TYR A 106 5.56 9.67 7.80
C TYR A 106 4.85 8.36 8.06
N LYS A 107 4.28 8.19 9.25
CA LYS A 107 3.55 6.98 9.64
C LYS A 107 2.31 6.84 8.74
N SER A 108 2.13 5.69 8.08
CA SER A 108 0.93 5.43 7.29
C SER A 108 -0.34 5.39 8.14
N PHE A 109 -0.20 4.96 9.40
CA PHE A 109 -1.24 5.10 10.41
C PHE A 109 -1.04 6.38 11.22
N GLY A 110 -1.79 7.42 10.87
CA GLY A 110 -1.83 8.70 11.58
C GLY A 110 -1.14 9.87 10.88
N ASP A 111 -0.45 9.63 9.77
CA ASP A 111 0.14 10.66 8.89
C ASP A 111 1.07 11.67 9.57
N THR A 112 1.68 11.28 10.69
CA THR A 112 2.65 12.09 11.43
C THR A 112 4.08 11.76 11.03
N LYS A 113 4.93 12.78 10.92
CA LYS A 113 6.37 12.61 10.66
C LYS A 113 7.05 11.82 11.77
N PHE A 114 8.11 11.09 11.42
CA PHE A 114 9.07 10.59 12.40
C PHE A 114 10.49 10.89 11.95
N ILE A 115 11.37 11.21 12.89
CA ILE A 115 12.75 11.65 12.61
C ILE A 115 13.77 10.68 13.21
N PRO A 116 14.96 10.53 12.60
CA PRO A 116 15.99 9.64 13.10
C PRO A 116 16.79 10.27 14.24
N ASN A 117 17.51 9.41 14.97
CA ASN A 117 18.76 9.78 15.62
C ASN A 117 19.97 9.37 14.74
N LEU A 118 20.13 10.01 13.58
CA LEU A 118 21.20 9.72 12.62
C LEU A 118 22.27 10.81 12.63
N PRO A 119 23.43 10.59 13.26
CA PRO A 119 24.51 11.56 13.20
C PRO A 119 25.19 11.54 11.83
N LYS A 120 25.50 12.73 11.32
CA LYS A 120 26.26 12.92 10.07
C LYS A 120 27.58 12.12 10.06
N ALA A 121 28.24 12.02 11.20
CA ALA A 121 29.49 11.27 11.36
C ALA A 121 29.37 9.79 10.93
N LEU A 122 28.25 9.13 11.21
CA LEU A 122 28.03 7.74 10.80
C LEU A 122 28.03 7.60 9.28
N VAL A 123 27.39 8.54 8.57
CA VAL A 123 27.36 8.54 7.10
C VAL A 123 28.76 8.77 6.55
N TRP A 124 29.51 9.76 7.04
CA TRP A 124 30.85 10.10 6.54
C TRP A 124 31.89 8.99 6.79
N GLN A 125 31.76 8.26 7.89
CA GLN A 125 32.67 7.15 8.24
C GLN A 125 32.25 5.82 7.59
N SER A 126 31.08 5.74 6.96
CA SER A 126 30.61 4.52 6.29
C SER A 126 31.42 4.21 5.04
N GLN A 127 31.50 2.93 4.69
CA GLN A 127 32.12 2.46 3.44
C GLN A 127 31.42 3.05 2.21
N ALA A 128 30.10 3.28 2.28
CA ALA A 128 29.36 3.91 1.18
C ALA A 128 29.86 5.32 0.87
N PHE A 129 30.21 6.10 1.90
CA PHE A 129 30.82 7.42 1.71
C PHE A 129 32.25 7.31 1.21
N GLN A 130 33.07 6.41 1.77
CA GLN A 130 34.44 6.22 1.32
C GLN A 130 34.53 5.79 -0.16
N ASP A 131 33.60 4.97 -0.63
CA ASP A 131 33.53 4.52 -2.03
C ASP A 131 33.06 5.62 -2.99
N SER A 132 32.20 6.54 -2.55
CA SER A 132 31.57 7.54 -3.42
C SER A 132 31.23 8.85 -2.66
N PRO A 133 32.25 9.63 -2.25
CA PRO A 133 32.05 10.79 -1.37
C PRO A 133 31.12 11.85 -1.96
N SER A 134 31.34 12.25 -3.22
CA SER A 134 30.58 13.31 -3.88
C SER A 134 29.10 12.97 -4.04
N GLU A 135 28.79 11.71 -4.38
CA GLU A 135 27.41 11.25 -4.52
C GLU A 135 26.70 11.17 -3.17
N MET A 136 27.39 10.71 -2.12
CA MET A 136 26.83 10.62 -0.77
C MET A 136 26.62 12.01 -0.15
N GLU A 137 27.53 12.96 -0.41
CA GLU A 137 27.39 14.36 0.01
C GLU A 137 26.20 15.03 -0.67
N ALA A 138 26.09 14.93 -2.00
CA ALA A 138 24.94 15.47 -2.75
C ALA A 138 23.61 14.86 -2.27
N LEU A 139 23.60 13.57 -1.97
CA LEU A 139 22.41 12.88 -1.48
C LEU A 139 22.04 13.33 -0.06
N TRP A 140 23.03 13.45 0.83
CA TRP A 140 22.84 13.97 2.19
C TRP A 140 22.30 15.41 2.15
N ASP A 141 22.89 16.29 1.34
CA ASP A 141 22.48 17.68 1.23
C ASP A 141 21.06 17.81 0.66
N SER A 142 20.63 16.88 -0.19
CA SER A 142 19.28 16.88 -0.76
C SER A 142 18.17 16.62 0.28
N CYS A 143 18.49 15.97 1.41
CA CYS A 143 17.47 15.52 2.37
C CYS A 143 17.73 15.88 3.83
N SER A 144 18.98 16.14 4.24
CA SER A 144 19.37 16.26 5.65
C SER A 144 18.62 17.35 6.42
N THR A 145 18.36 18.51 5.81
CA THR A 145 17.56 19.56 6.47
C THR A 145 16.15 19.07 6.80
N LEU A 146 15.47 18.43 5.83
CA LEU A 146 14.12 17.92 6.02
C LEU A 146 14.09 16.63 6.84
N LEU A 147 15.18 15.85 6.85
CA LEU A 147 15.30 14.60 7.59
C LEU A 147 15.07 14.79 9.11
N PHE A 148 15.59 15.90 9.67
CA PHE A 148 15.49 16.20 11.10
C PHE A 148 14.46 17.28 11.44
N SER A 149 13.92 17.98 10.44
CA SER A 149 13.06 19.14 10.71
C SER A 149 11.68 18.73 11.22
N LEU A 150 11.26 19.42 12.28
CA LEU A 150 9.93 19.37 12.90
C LEU A 150 9.31 20.77 12.93
N GLU A 151 9.53 21.56 11.88
CA GLU A 151 8.72 22.78 11.67
C GLU A 151 7.23 22.41 11.61
N ASP A 152 6.35 23.32 12.03
CA ASP A 152 4.94 23.00 12.26
C ASP A 152 4.23 22.41 11.05
N LYS A 153 4.51 22.92 9.84
CA LYS A 153 3.94 22.38 8.59
C LYS A 153 4.42 20.96 8.26
N GLN A 154 5.58 20.55 8.79
CA GLN A 154 6.21 19.27 8.47
C GLN A 154 5.81 18.18 9.46
N LYS A 155 5.08 18.48 10.52
CA LYS A 155 4.73 17.48 11.55
C LYS A 155 3.71 16.45 11.06
N GLN A 156 2.92 16.79 10.04
CA GLN A 156 1.85 15.95 9.52
C GLN A 156 1.63 16.14 8.02
N LEU A 157 0.99 15.17 7.38
CA LEU A 157 0.51 15.35 6.00
C LEU A 157 -0.72 16.26 5.95
N GLY A 158 -0.84 17.05 4.89
CA GLY A 158 -1.93 18.00 4.71
C GLY A 158 -1.73 18.98 3.56
N LEU A 159 -2.79 19.73 3.24
CA LEU A 159 -2.78 20.79 2.23
C LEU A 159 -2.57 22.18 2.85
N GLY A 160 -1.89 23.05 2.11
CA GLY A 160 -1.68 24.45 2.49
C GLY A 160 -0.91 24.63 3.80
N ASP A 161 -1.56 25.24 4.80
CA ASP A 161 -0.95 25.47 6.12
C ASP A 161 -1.11 24.28 7.08
N LYS A 162 -1.91 23.27 6.70
CA LYS A 162 -2.21 22.12 7.57
C LYS A 162 -1.12 21.06 7.58
N GLY A 163 -0.22 21.03 6.61
CA GLY A 163 0.79 19.97 6.52
C GLY A 163 1.60 20.03 5.23
N ILE A 164 2.30 18.93 4.95
CA ILE A 164 2.92 18.71 3.63
C ILE A 164 2.16 17.65 2.84
N THR A 165 2.27 17.71 1.51
CA THR A 165 1.81 16.65 0.63
C THR A 165 2.61 16.70 -0.66
N THR A 166 2.75 15.57 -1.34
CA THR A 166 3.35 15.50 -2.68
C THR A 166 2.36 15.05 -3.74
N TYR A 167 1.08 14.84 -3.40
CA TYR A 167 -0.03 14.74 -4.36
C TYR A 167 -0.29 16.08 -5.05
N PHE A 168 0.06 17.18 -4.36
CA PHE A 168 -0.02 18.55 -4.83
C PHE A 168 1.35 19.22 -4.75
N SER A 169 1.61 20.22 -5.59
CA SER A 169 2.73 21.13 -5.34
C SER A 169 2.50 21.95 -4.07
N GLY A 170 3.55 22.29 -3.33
CA GLY A 170 3.45 22.92 -2.00
C GLY A 170 2.83 24.33 -1.96
N ASN A 171 2.48 24.90 -3.11
CA ASN A 171 1.73 26.16 -3.25
C ASN A 171 0.23 25.94 -3.54
N CYS A 172 -0.27 24.70 -3.50
CA CYS A 172 -1.68 24.39 -3.61
C CYS A 172 -2.41 24.52 -2.27
N CYS A 173 -3.63 25.03 -2.31
CA CYS A 173 -4.58 25.05 -1.19
C CYS A 173 -5.81 24.17 -1.47
N LEU A 174 -6.79 24.18 -0.56
CA LEU A 174 -8.01 23.37 -0.71
C LEU A 174 -8.82 23.81 -1.94
N GLU A 175 -8.89 25.12 -2.20
CA GLU A 175 -9.59 25.71 -3.34
C GLU A 175 -9.00 25.22 -4.67
N ASP A 176 -7.68 25.02 -4.73
CA ASP A 176 -7.00 24.48 -5.90
C ASP A 176 -7.37 23.00 -6.12
N ALA A 177 -7.50 22.22 -5.04
CA ALA A 177 -7.90 20.83 -5.09
C ALA A 177 -9.36 20.67 -5.56
N GLU A 178 -10.27 21.48 -5.02
CA GLU A 178 -11.69 21.52 -5.44
C GLU A 178 -11.84 21.92 -6.90
N LEU A 179 -11.11 22.95 -7.35
CA LEU A 179 -11.11 23.40 -8.74
C LEU A 179 -10.61 22.29 -9.67
N ALA A 180 -9.51 21.62 -9.29
CA ALA A 180 -8.98 20.50 -10.06
C ALA A 180 -9.96 19.33 -10.11
N GLN A 181 -10.68 19.03 -9.02
CA GLN A 181 -11.69 17.98 -9.02
C GLN A 181 -12.85 18.30 -9.98
N ARG A 182 -13.39 19.52 -9.95
CA ARG A 182 -14.42 19.94 -10.92
C ARG A 182 -13.93 19.83 -12.36
N PHE A 183 -12.68 20.19 -12.61
CA PHE A 183 -12.06 20.01 -13.93
C PHE A 183 -12.01 18.54 -14.33
N LEU A 184 -11.51 17.66 -13.46
CA LEU A 184 -11.42 16.22 -13.68
C LEU A 184 -12.79 15.60 -13.98
N ASP A 185 -13.81 15.95 -13.19
CA ASP A 185 -15.19 15.50 -13.36
C ASP A 185 -15.77 15.96 -14.69
N SER A 186 -15.53 17.22 -15.09
CA SER A 186 -15.97 17.77 -16.39
C SER A 186 -15.35 17.05 -17.60
N LYS A 187 -14.24 16.34 -17.38
CA LYS A 187 -13.55 15.54 -18.38
C LYS A 187 -13.79 14.04 -18.19
N ASN A 188 -14.59 13.61 -17.22
CA ASN A 188 -14.73 12.20 -16.87
C ASN A 188 -13.35 11.53 -16.70
N LEU A 189 -12.40 12.25 -16.09
CA LEU A 189 -11.04 11.79 -15.86
C LEU A 189 -10.89 11.46 -14.39
N SER A 190 -10.64 10.20 -14.07
CA SER A 190 -10.44 9.77 -12.69
C SER A 190 -9.20 10.42 -12.06
N ALA A 191 -9.31 10.78 -10.77
CA ALA A 191 -8.21 11.35 -10.00
C ALA A 191 -7.20 10.29 -9.49
N TYR A 192 -7.59 9.01 -9.44
CA TYR A 192 -6.85 7.95 -8.75
C TYR A 192 -5.35 7.90 -9.10
N ASN A 193 -4.98 8.01 -10.37
CA ASN A 193 -3.58 7.93 -10.82
C ASN A 193 -2.98 9.30 -11.17
N THR A 194 -3.44 10.38 -10.54
CA THR A 194 -3.05 11.75 -10.89
C THR A 194 -2.39 12.51 -9.74
N ARG A 195 -1.57 13.51 -10.10
CA ARG A 195 -1.10 14.58 -9.21
C ARG A 195 -1.37 15.96 -9.79
N LEU A 196 -1.43 16.98 -8.93
CA LEU A 196 -1.71 18.36 -9.32
C LEU A 196 -0.54 19.29 -9.03
N PHE A 197 -0.05 20.00 -10.05
CA PHE A 197 1.00 21.00 -9.89
C PHE A 197 0.52 22.39 -10.32
N LYS A 198 0.50 23.34 -9.39
CA LYS A 198 0.17 24.74 -9.65
C LYS A 198 1.41 25.49 -10.10
N LYS A 199 1.41 25.97 -11.33
CA LYS A 199 2.49 26.76 -11.92
C LYS A 199 2.28 28.24 -11.59
N LYS A 200 3.34 28.92 -11.13
CA LYS A 200 3.32 30.39 -11.00
C LYS A 200 3.26 30.98 -12.41
N SER A 201 2.27 31.83 -12.67
CA SER A 201 2.13 32.57 -13.93
C SER A 201 1.76 34.02 -13.62
N GLU A 202 2.30 34.96 -14.39
CA GLU A 202 2.03 36.41 -14.29
C GLU A 202 0.64 36.79 -14.87
N GLY A 203 -0.31 35.84 -14.88
CA GLY A 203 -1.64 35.96 -15.46
C GLY A 203 -2.63 34.96 -14.85
N LYS A 204 -3.43 34.28 -15.68
CA LYS A 204 -4.36 33.24 -15.22
C LYS A 204 -3.61 32.10 -14.52
N ALA A 205 -4.14 31.63 -13.39
CA ALA A 205 -3.57 30.48 -12.69
C ALA A 205 -3.51 29.26 -13.62
N SER A 206 -2.37 28.56 -13.62
CA SER A 206 -2.15 27.40 -14.48
C SER A 206 -1.85 26.16 -13.65
N TYR A 207 -2.51 25.06 -14.00
CA TYR A 207 -2.40 23.78 -13.34
C TYR A 207 -1.93 22.71 -14.32
N GLU A 208 -1.11 21.79 -13.82
CA GLU A 208 -0.77 20.55 -14.51
C GLU A 208 -1.39 19.39 -13.73
N VAL A 209 -2.26 18.63 -14.40
CA VAL A 209 -2.71 17.32 -13.95
C VAL A 209 -1.80 16.29 -14.60
N ARG A 210 -0.98 15.61 -13.81
CA ARG A 210 -0.02 14.63 -14.32
C ARG A 210 -0.50 13.21 -14.01
N LEU A 211 -0.67 12.40 -15.05
CA LEU A 211 -1.05 11.00 -14.97
C LEU A 211 0.21 10.13 -14.78
N ALA A 212 0.11 9.12 -13.91
CA ALA A 212 1.13 8.10 -13.75
C ALA A 212 1.13 7.14 -14.94
N SER A 213 2.26 7.02 -15.64
CA SER A 213 2.40 6.14 -16.81
C SER A 213 3.85 5.93 -17.21
N ALA A 214 4.16 4.77 -17.81
CA ALA A 214 5.47 4.47 -18.37
C ALA A 214 5.79 5.32 -19.61
N VAL A 215 4.78 5.62 -20.43
CA VAL A 215 4.91 6.49 -21.60
C VAL A 215 4.79 7.95 -21.14
N GLN A 216 5.72 8.79 -21.61
CA GLN A 216 5.72 10.24 -21.33
C GLN A 216 5.03 11.07 -22.42
N LYS A 217 5.16 10.64 -23.67
CA LYS A 217 4.60 11.37 -24.81
C LYS A 217 3.13 11.02 -24.99
N ASP A 218 2.38 11.98 -25.48
CA ASP A 218 0.98 11.72 -25.80
C ASP A 218 0.87 10.71 -26.95
N CYS A 219 0.00 9.73 -26.77
CA CYS A 219 -0.30 8.70 -27.75
C CYS A 219 -1.75 8.24 -27.61
N ALA A 220 -2.33 7.78 -28.71
CA ALA A 220 -3.60 7.07 -28.68
C ALA A 220 -3.43 5.76 -27.89
N VAL A 221 -4.42 5.44 -27.07
CA VAL A 221 -4.50 4.18 -26.33
C VAL A 221 -5.53 3.31 -27.06
N ASP A 222 -5.12 2.14 -27.53
CA ASP A 222 -6.02 1.26 -28.28
C ASP A 222 -7.26 0.93 -27.44
N GLY A 223 -8.44 1.11 -28.03
CA GLY A 223 -9.74 0.91 -27.38
C GLY A 223 -10.26 2.10 -26.57
N GLU A 224 -9.47 3.17 -26.45
CA GLU A 224 -9.92 4.47 -25.91
C GLU A 224 -10.06 5.48 -27.05
N GLY A 225 -10.94 6.47 -26.87
CA GLY A 225 -11.18 7.53 -27.85
C GLY A 225 -10.02 8.55 -27.93
N GLU A 226 -10.36 9.82 -28.12
CA GLU A 226 -9.37 10.89 -28.10
C GLU A 226 -8.63 10.95 -26.76
N THR A 227 -7.32 11.15 -26.84
CA THR A 227 -6.47 11.37 -25.66
C THR A 227 -6.97 12.53 -24.81
N ARG A 228 -6.93 12.35 -23.49
CA ARG A 228 -7.25 13.40 -22.52
C ARG A 228 -6.06 14.29 -22.20
N CYS A 229 -4.88 13.99 -22.75
CA CYS A 229 -3.72 14.87 -22.64
C CYS A 229 -3.90 16.09 -23.55
N GLY A 230 -3.48 17.25 -23.06
CA GLY A 230 -3.65 18.49 -23.80
C GLY A 230 -3.87 19.69 -22.90
N ARG A 231 -4.13 20.83 -23.52
CA ARG A 231 -4.36 22.10 -22.85
C ARG A 231 -5.84 22.46 -22.91
N TYR A 232 -6.39 22.85 -21.77
CA TYR A 232 -7.80 23.16 -21.58
C TYR A 232 -7.94 24.51 -20.88
N ASN A 233 -8.91 25.32 -21.33
CA ASN A 233 -9.41 26.43 -20.55
C ASN A 233 -10.57 25.90 -19.70
N PHE A 234 -10.52 26.11 -18.39
CA PHE A 234 -11.57 25.71 -17.47
C PHE A 234 -11.75 26.82 -16.44
N GLU A 235 -12.96 27.37 -16.38
CA GLU A 235 -13.25 28.61 -15.67
C GLU A 235 -12.22 29.70 -16.08
N ASP A 236 -11.65 30.44 -15.13
CA ASP A 236 -10.61 31.45 -15.38
C ASP A 236 -9.18 30.91 -15.32
N CYS A 237 -9.00 29.59 -15.43
CA CYS A 237 -7.71 28.92 -15.31
C CYS A 237 -7.34 28.12 -16.56
N VAL A 238 -6.05 27.78 -16.66
CA VAL A 238 -5.51 26.91 -17.71
C VAL A 238 -5.08 25.59 -17.10
N PHE A 239 -5.67 24.49 -17.56
CA PHE A 239 -5.27 23.14 -17.20
C PHE A 239 -4.46 22.49 -18.32
N THR A 240 -3.35 21.88 -17.97
CA THR A 240 -2.61 20.99 -18.86
C THR A 240 -2.67 19.59 -18.29
N VAL A 241 -3.22 18.66 -19.06
CA VAL A 241 -3.18 17.23 -18.73
C VAL A 241 -1.95 16.63 -19.40
N SER A 242 -1.01 16.14 -18.59
CA SER A 242 0.23 15.49 -19.02
C SER A 242 0.30 14.07 -18.46
N ARG A 243 1.21 13.24 -18.97
CA ARG A 243 1.45 11.89 -18.45
C ARG A 243 2.95 11.65 -18.29
N GLY A 244 3.33 10.49 -17.74
CA GLY A 244 4.72 10.13 -17.49
C GLY A 244 5.14 10.27 -16.03
N ASP A 245 4.20 10.39 -15.08
CA ASP A 245 4.59 10.32 -13.68
C ASP A 245 5.09 8.90 -13.34
N TYR A 246 6.17 8.84 -12.58
CA TYR A 246 6.81 7.57 -12.15
C TYR A 246 7.21 6.64 -13.32
N ASP A 247 7.45 7.18 -14.50
CA ASP A 247 7.64 6.45 -15.76
C ASP A 247 8.56 5.22 -15.68
N HIS A 248 9.74 5.37 -15.09
CA HIS A 248 10.70 4.27 -14.94
C HIS A 248 10.18 3.15 -14.03
N LEU A 249 9.43 3.50 -12.98
CA LEU A 249 8.79 2.54 -12.07
C LEU A 249 7.60 1.87 -12.76
N MET A 250 6.73 2.65 -13.40
CA MET A 250 5.56 2.13 -14.14
C MET A 250 5.97 1.19 -15.27
N LYS A 251 7.10 1.47 -15.94
CA LYS A 251 7.70 0.55 -16.91
C LYS A 251 8.10 -0.78 -16.27
N LYS A 252 8.75 -0.75 -15.10
CA LYS A 252 9.14 -1.97 -14.38
C LYS A 252 7.93 -2.77 -13.88
N VAL A 253 6.88 -2.08 -13.44
CA VAL A 253 5.60 -2.70 -13.07
C VAL A 253 5.02 -3.44 -14.28
N SER A 254 4.80 -2.74 -15.40
CA SER A 254 4.26 -3.33 -16.64
C SER A 254 5.12 -4.50 -17.17
N GLU A 255 6.45 -4.36 -17.24
CA GLU A 255 7.36 -5.43 -17.68
C GLU A 255 7.23 -6.72 -16.83
N ASN A 256 6.97 -6.60 -15.53
CA ASN A 256 6.77 -7.77 -14.67
C ASN A 256 5.34 -8.33 -14.79
N LEU A 257 4.32 -7.49 -15.01
CA LEU A 257 2.96 -7.97 -15.27
C LEU A 257 2.89 -8.79 -16.55
N GLU A 258 3.59 -8.37 -17.62
CA GLU A 258 3.69 -9.16 -18.85
C GLU A 258 4.38 -10.51 -18.62
N LYS A 259 5.42 -10.57 -17.80
CA LYS A 259 6.06 -11.86 -17.43
C LYS A 259 5.17 -12.72 -16.56
N ALA A 260 4.40 -12.13 -15.64
CA ALA A 260 3.41 -12.86 -14.86
C ALA A 260 2.32 -13.47 -15.76
N LYS A 261 1.92 -12.75 -16.82
CA LYS A 261 0.90 -13.21 -17.77
C LYS A 261 1.24 -14.57 -18.41
N ASP A 262 2.51 -14.83 -18.71
CA ASP A 262 2.98 -16.11 -19.26
C ASP A 262 2.74 -17.30 -18.31
N HIS A 263 2.53 -17.02 -17.01
CA HIS A 263 2.29 -18.02 -15.97
C HIS A 263 0.86 -18.02 -15.43
N ALA A 264 -0.01 -17.12 -15.88
CA ALA A 264 -1.40 -16.99 -15.45
C ALA A 264 -2.19 -18.31 -15.56
N ALA A 265 -2.97 -18.67 -14.55
CA ALA A 265 -3.66 -19.96 -14.46
C ALA A 265 -4.85 -20.11 -15.43
N ASN A 266 -5.48 -19.01 -15.80
CA ASN A 266 -6.67 -18.98 -16.66
C ASN A 266 -6.75 -17.69 -17.48
N GLU A 267 -7.75 -17.60 -18.37
CA GLU A 267 -7.94 -16.44 -19.24
C GLU A 267 -8.33 -15.17 -18.49
N ASN A 268 -9.09 -15.24 -17.39
CA ASN A 268 -9.41 -14.05 -16.58
C ASN A 268 -8.12 -13.42 -16.03
N GLN A 269 -7.19 -14.23 -15.53
CA GLN A 269 -5.90 -13.75 -15.06
C GLN A 269 -5.03 -13.15 -16.16
N LYS A 270 -5.06 -13.71 -17.38
CA LYS A 270 -4.35 -13.09 -18.50
C LYS A 270 -4.93 -11.74 -18.86
N ARG A 271 -6.26 -11.67 -19.00
CA ARG A 271 -7.00 -10.46 -19.38
C ARG A 271 -6.89 -9.36 -18.32
N MET A 272 -6.91 -9.70 -17.04
CA MET A 272 -6.71 -8.70 -15.98
C MET A 272 -5.30 -8.11 -16.04
N LEU A 273 -4.28 -8.94 -16.25
CA LEU A 273 -2.89 -8.48 -16.35
C LEU A 273 -2.63 -7.65 -17.61
N GLU A 274 -3.28 -7.96 -18.73
CA GLU A 274 -3.28 -7.10 -19.93
C GLU A 274 -3.88 -5.72 -19.64
N GLY A 275 -5.01 -5.67 -18.93
CA GLY A 275 -5.64 -4.41 -18.51
C GLY A 275 -4.74 -3.59 -17.59
N TYR A 276 -4.15 -4.21 -16.57
CA TYR A 276 -3.22 -3.53 -15.65
C TYR A 276 -1.95 -3.06 -16.36
N SER A 277 -1.34 -3.91 -17.20
CA SER A 277 -0.15 -3.54 -17.98
C SER A 277 -0.43 -2.35 -18.89
N ARG A 278 -1.57 -2.31 -19.58
CA ARG A 278 -2.02 -1.15 -20.38
C ARG A 278 -2.23 0.08 -19.50
N SER A 279 -2.87 -0.07 -18.34
CA SER A 279 -3.07 1.02 -17.38
C SER A 279 -1.75 1.68 -16.98
N PHE A 280 -0.77 0.90 -16.52
CA PHE A 280 0.53 1.46 -16.12
C PHE A 280 1.37 1.93 -17.29
N THR A 281 1.20 1.37 -18.49
CA THR A 281 1.91 1.83 -19.68
C THR A 281 1.43 3.21 -20.10
N PHE A 282 0.11 3.42 -20.15
CA PHE A 282 -0.49 4.59 -20.78
C PHE A 282 -1.12 5.60 -19.81
N GLY A 283 -1.30 5.23 -18.54
CA GLY A 283 -1.95 6.04 -17.52
C GLY A 283 -3.48 5.99 -17.56
N SER A 284 -4.06 4.88 -18.04
CA SER A 284 -5.52 4.76 -18.17
C SER A 284 -6.17 4.07 -16.98
N VAL A 285 -7.06 4.79 -16.28
CA VAL A 285 -7.91 4.20 -15.24
C VAL A 285 -9.00 3.31 -15.85
N GLU A 286 -9.45 3.58 -17.08
CA GLU A 286 -10.43 2.71 -17.74
C GLU A 286 -9.85 1.33 -18.08
N ALA A 287 -8.57 1.27 -18.47
CA ALA A 287 -7.86 0.00 -18.63
C ALA A 287 -7.68 -0.75 -17.29
N HIS A 288 -7.49 -0.02 -16.19
CA HIS A 288 -7.43 -0.61 -14.84
C HIS A 288 -8.79 -1.16 -14.42
N LYS A 289 -9.87 -0.43 -14.70
CA LYS A 289 -11.25 -0.87 -14.52
C LYS A 289 -11.55 -2.12 -15.35
N GLU A 290 -11.16 -2.16 -16.63
CA GLU A 290 -11.26 -3.36 -17.47
C GLU A 290 -10.54 -4.55 -16.82
N GLY A 291 -9.30 -4.37 -16.36
CA GLY A 291 -8.58 -5.42 -15.66
C GLY A 291 -9.30 -5.88 -14.38
N SER A 292 -9.83 -4.93 -13.60
CA SER A 292 -10.56 -5.19 -12.36
C SER A 292 -11.85 -6.01 -12.60
N ARG A 293 -12.54 -5.81 -13.73
CA ARG A 293 -13.69 -6.63 -14.13
C ARG A 293 -13.33 -8.09 -14.34
N PHE A 294 -12.20 -8.35 -15.01
CA PHE A 294 -11.70 -9.72 -15.19
C PHE A 294 -11.24 -10.33 -13.86
N TRP A 295 -10.62 -9.52 -13.00
CA TRP A 295 -10.22 -9.95 -11.66
C TRP A 295 -11.41 -10.37 -10.80
N ILE A 296 -12.52 -9.63 -10.80
CA ILE A 296 -13.74 -10.02 -10.07
C ILE A 296 -14.28 -11.37 -10.56
N LYS A 297 -14.16 -11.65 -11.86
CA LYS A 297 -14.62 -12.89 -12.50
C LYS A 297 -13.70 -14.08 -12.22
N ASP A 298 -12.45 -13.84 -11.81
CA ASP A 298 -11.53 -14.89 -11.35
C ASP A 298 -11.87 -15.30 -9.92
N LYS A 299 -12.65 -16.38 -9.76
CA LYS A 299 -13.12 -16.87 -8.45
C LYS A 299 -12.16 -17.90 -7.87
N GLY A 300 -11.78 -17.73 -6.61
CA GLY A 300 -10.94 -18.65 -5.85
C GLY A 300 -9.57 -18.99 -6.48
N PRO A 301 -8.79 -18.03 -7.00
CA PRO A 301 -7.46 -18.34 -7.52
C PRO A 301 -6.50 -18.76 -6.40
N ILE A 302 -5.60 -19.72 -6.67
CA ILE A 302 -4.59 -20.17 -5.68
C ILE A 302 -3.63 -19.04 -5.29
N VAL A 303 -3.25 -18.20 -6.25
CA VAL A 303 -2.48 -16.98 -6.04
C VAL A 303 -3.40 -15.81 -6.39
N GLU A 304 -3.84 -15.11 -5.37
CA GLU A 304 -4.66 -13.92 -5.48
C GLU A 304 -3.77 -12.67 -5.46
N SER A 305 -4.15 -11.66 -6.23
CA SER A 305 -3.38 -10.43 -6.32
C SER A 305 -4.21 -9.25 -6.81
N TYR A 306 -3.80 -8.05 -6.41
CA TYR A 306 -4.31 -6.80 -6.97
C TYR A 306 -3.21 -5.75 -6.92
N ILE A 307 -3.26 -4.76 -7.82
CA ILE A 307 -2.19 -3.75 -7.96
C ILE A 307 -2.71 -2.48 -8.61
N GLY A 308 -2.32 -1.30 -8.13
CA GLY A 308 -2.71 -0.03 -8.72
C GLY A 308 -2.61 1.15 -7.76
N PHE A 309 -3.25 2.25 -8.15
CA PHE A 309 -3.50 3.39 -7.27
C PHE A 309 -4.89 3.20 -6.66
N ILE A 310 -4.96 2.59 -5.48
CA ILE A 310 -6.19 1.92 -5.00
C ILE A 310 -6.92 2.73 -3.93
N GLU A 311 -6.23 3.05 -2.83
CA GLU A 311 -6.82 3.68 -1.66
C GLU A 311 -6.49 5.17 -1.61
N SER A 312 -7.47 6.03 -1.34
CA SER A 312 -7.31 7.49 -1.34
C SER A 312 -7.17 8.13 0.03
N TYR A 313 -6.89 7.34 1.08
CA TYR A 313 -6.85 7.81 2.47
C TYR A 313 -5.84 8.94 2.72
N ARG A 314 -4.69 8.90 2.04
CA ARG A 314 -3.55 9.79 2.30
C ARG A 314 -3.49 11.02 1.38
N ASP A 315 -4.36 11.09 0.38
CA ASP A 315 -4.60 12.34 -0.34
C ASP A 315 -5.35 13.29 0.62
N PRO A 316 -4.83 14.48 0.97
CA PRO A 316 -5.54 15.40 1.84
C PRO A 316 -6.90 15.87 1.29
N PHE A 317 -7.15 15.72 -0.01
CA PHE A 317 -8.46 15.94 -0.63
C PHE A 317 -9.31 14.65 -0.75
N GLY A 318 -8.67 13.48 -0.72
CA GLY A 318 -9.34 12.17 -0.67
C GLY A 318 -9.72 11.54 -2.02
N SER A 319 -9.19 12.01 -3.16
CA SER A 319 -9.56 11.47 -4.49
C SER A 319 -8.42 10.80 -5.28
N ARG A 320 -7.16 11.02 -4.89
CA ARG A 320 -5.98 10.40 -5.51
C ARG A 320 -5.58 9.15 -4.75
N GLY A 321 -5.28 8.08 -5.47
CA GLY A 321 -4.88 6.80 -4.89
C GLY A 321 -3.39 6.79 -4.54
N GLU A 322 -3.06 6.26 -3.36
CA GLU A 322 -1.72 5.75 -3.08
C GLU A 322 -1.48 4.46 -3.88
N PHE A 323 -0.24 4.26 -4.36
CA PHE A 323 0.10 3.00 -5.01
C PHE A 323 0.18 1.87 -3.99
N GLU A 324 -0.48 0.75 -4.27
CA GLU A 324 -0.30 -0.50 -3.55
C GLU A 324 -0.34 -1.70 -4.49
N GLY A 325 0.25 -2.80 -4.05
CA GLY A 325 0.11 -4.09 -4.71
C GLY A 325 0.35 -5.23 -3.75
N PHE A 326 -0.51 -6.25 -3.82
CA PHE A 326 -0.37 -7.44 -2.99
C PHE A 326 -0.39 -8.73 -3.81
N VAL A 327 0.28 -9.73 -3.25
CA VAL A 327 0.23 -11.12 -3.69
C VAL A 327 0.00 -11.96 -2.45
N ALA A 328 -1.06 -12.74 -2.46
CA ALA A 328 -1.41 -13.60 -1.35
C ALA A 328 -1.80 -14.99 -1.87
N VAL A 329 -1.52 -16.00 -1.06
CA VAL A 329 -1.70 -17.40 -1.42
C VAL A 329 -2.84 -17.97 -0.60
N VAL A 330 -3.73 -18.73 -1.26
CA VAL A 330 -4.80 -19.44 -0.57
C VAL A 330 -4.19 -20.45 0.39
N ASN A 331 -4.52 -20.30 1.67
CA ASN A 331 -4.17 -21.30 2.65
C ASN A 331 -5.13 -22.50 2.49
N LYS A 332 -4.70 -23.52 1.73
CA LYS A 332 -5.51 -24.71 1.44
C LYS A 332 -5.92 -25.46 2.71
N ALA A 333 -5.03 -25.54 3.70
CA ALA A 333 -5.29 -26.22 4.96
C ALA A 333 -6.38 -25.48 5.78
N MET A 334 -6.28 -24.15 5.85
CA MET A 334 -7.30 -23.33 6.48
C MET A 334 -8.61 -23.42 5.70
N SER A 335 -8.58 -23.28 4.38
CA SER A 335 -9.76 -23.41 3.51
C SER A 335 -10.49 -24.75 3.68
N GLU A 336 -9.77 -25.86 3.91
CA GLU A 336 -10.38 -27.16 4.23
C GLU A 336 -11.12 -27.15 5.57
N ARG A 337 -10.55 -26.51 6.61
CA ARG A 337 -11.21 -26.34 7.92
C ARG A 337 -12.49 -25.51 7.78
N PHE A 338 -12.44 -24.43 7.01
CA PHE A 338 -13.60 -23.60 6.72
C PHE A 338 -14.66 -24.35 5.91
N ALA A 339 -14.28 -25.16 4.92
CA ALA A 339 -15.21 -26.00 4.17
C ALA A 339 -15.99 -26.95 5.10
N LYS A 340 -15.33 -27.53 6.12
CA LYS A 340 -15.98 -28.37 7.15
C LYS A 340 -16.93 -27.57 8.05
N LEU A 341 -16.57 -26.34 8.40
CA LEU A 341 -17.45 -25.44 9.16
C LEU A 341 -18.71 -25.09 8.36
N VAL A 342 -18.53 -24.70 7.10
CA VAL A 342 -19.61 -24.35 6.17
C VAL A 342 -20.52 -25.55 5.89
N SER A 343 -19.99 -26.77 5.76
CA SER A 343 -20.83 -27.98 5.65
C SER A 343 -21.65 -28.28 6.91
N SER A 344 -21.29 -27.66 8.04
CA SER A 344 -22.02 -27.78 9.31
C SER A 344 -23.01 -26.62 9.53
N ALA A 345 -23.13 -25.67 8.58
CA ALA A 345 -23.95 -24.47 8.75
C ALA A 345 -25.43 -24.79 9.00
N GLU A 346 -25.99 -25.81 8.35
CA GLU A 346 -27.39 -26.23 8.56
C GLU A 346 -27.69 -26.69 10.01
N VAL A 347 -26.66 -27.13 10.73
CA VAL A 347 -26.75 -27.51 12.14
C VAL A 347 -26.50 -26.31 13.07
N LEU A 348 -25.63 -25.37 12.66
CA LEU A 348 -25.23 -24.24 13.49
C LEU A 348 -26.20 -23.05 13.42
N LEU A 349 -26.89 -22.85 12.30
CA LEU A 349 -27.84 -21.74 12.14
C LEU A 349 -29.02 -21.81 13.11
N PRO A 350 -29.69 -22.96 13.33
CA PRO A 350 -30.80 -23.06 14.26
C PRO A 350 -30.44 -22.79 15.73
N GLU A 351 -29.16 -22.78 16.10
CA GLU A 351 -28.68 -22.46 17.44
C GLU A 351 -28.63 -20.94 17.70
N LEU A 352 -28.86 -20.11 16.68
CA LEU A 352 -28.91 -18.66 16.82
C LEU A 352 -30.19 -18.23 17.58
N PRO A 353 -30.13 -17.13 18.35
CA PRO A 353 -31.18 -16.77 19.30
C PRO A 353 -32.42 -16.11 18.66
N TRP A 354 -32.71 -16.38 17.39
CA TRP A 354 -33.89 -15.86 16.68
C TRP A 354 -34.68 -16.96 15.97
N PRO A 355 -35.99 -16.77 15.76
CA PRO A 355 -36.81 -17.74 15.04
C PRO A 355 -36.37 -17.90 13.58
N LYS A 356 -36.65 -19.07 13.00
CA LYS A 356 -36.37 -19.40 11.60
C LYS A 356 -36.97 -18.39 10.60
N ASP A 357 -38.06 -17.74 10.94
CA ASP A 357 -38.71 -16.71 10.09
C ASP A 357 -37.81 -15.48 9.85
N PHE A 358 -36.74 -15.32 10.63
CA PHE A 358 -35.72 -14.28 10.48
C PHE A 358 -34.46 -14.77 9.73
N GLU A 359 -34.43 -16.04 9.31
CA GLU A 359 -33.37 -16.60 8.48
C GLU A 359 -33.70 -16.47 6.99
N LYS A 360 -32.69 -16.53 6.13
CA LYS A 360 -32.90 -16.62 4.67
C LYS A 360 -33.52 -17.97 4.32
N ASP A 361 -34.47 -17.97 3.40
CA ASP A 361 -35.09 -19.21 2.87
C ASP A 361 -34.07 -20.24 2.36
N ARG A 362 -32.94 -19.74 1.83
CA ARG A 362 -31.82 -20.56 1.36
C ARG A 362 -30.50 -20.00 1.83
N PHE A 363 -29.74 -20.81 2.54
CA PHE A 363 -28.34 -20.50 2.84
C PHE A 363 -27.51 -20.57 1.56
N LEU A 364 -26.91 -19.44 1.18
CA LEU A 364 -25.95 -19.38 0.08
C LEU A 364 -24.55 -19.59 0.67
N LEU A 365 -23.85 -20.61 0.19
CA LEU A 365 -22.48 -20.90 0.59
C LEU A 365 -21.61 -19.66 0.33
N PRO A 366 -21.07 -19.00 1.36
CA PRO A 366 -20.15 -17.90 1.14
C PRO A 366 -18.88 -18.44 0.50
N ASP A 367 -18.46 -17.83 -0.63
CA ASP A 367 -17.15 -18.06 -1.23
C ASP A 367 -16.10 -17.40 -0.33
N PHE A 368 -15.58 -18.16 0.63
CA PHE A 368 -14.63 -17.68 1.63
C PHE A 368 -13.24 -18.18 1.32
N THR A 369 -12.31 -17.25 1.12
CA THR A 369 -10.90 -17.55 0.88
C THR A 369 -10.06 -16.84 1.94
N SER A 370 -9.41 -17.62 2.81
CA SER A 370 -8.35 -17.09 3.68
C SER A 370 -7.04 -17.06 2.92
N LEU A 371 -6.39 -15.91 2.94
CA LEU A 371 -5.15 -15.67 2.20
C LEU A 371 -4.00 -15.38 3.15
N ASP A 372 -2.86 -16.00 2.88
CA ASP A 372 -1.59 -15.66 3.51
C ASP A 372 -0.83 -14.72 2.57
N VAL A 373 -0.54 -13.51 3.04
CA VAL A 373 0.21 -12.49 2.31
C VAL A 373 1.64 -12.99 2.08
N LEU A 374 2.03 -13.07 0.81
CA LEU A 374 3.42 -13.24 0.41
C LEU A 374 4.12 -11.89 0.24
N THR A 375 3.43 -10.94 -0.39
CA THR A 375 3.90 -9.57 -0.61
C THR A 375 2.74 -8.62 -0.41
N PHE A 376 2.98 -7.53 0.32
CA PHE A 376 2.13 -6.34 0.30
C PHE A 376 3.06 -5.13 0.24
N ALA A 377 3.12 -4.50 -0.93
CA ALA A 377 3.97 -3.34 -1.18
C ALA A 377 3.11 -2.07 -1.15
N GLY A 378 3.56 -1.06 -0.41
CA GLY A 378 2.84 0.17 -0.15
C GLY A 378 3.31 0.80 1.16
N SER A 379 2.46 1.64 1.76
CA SER A 379 2.75 2.31 3.04
C SER A 379 2.36 1.49 4.28
N GLY A 380 1.57 0.43 4.12
CA GLY A 380 1.09 -0.40 5.22
C GLY A 380 0.48 -1.71 4.74
N ILE A 381 0.22 -2.62 5.69
CA ILE A 381 -0.38 -3.92 5.41
C ILE A 381 -1.70 -3.98 6.19
N PRO A 382 -2.87 -3.96 5.51
CA PRO A 382 -4.15 -4.06 6.18
C PRO A 382 -4.41 -5.49 6.68
N ALA A 383 -5.35 -5.63 7.62
CA ALA A 383 -5.82 -6.95 8.07
C ALA A 383 -6.83 -7.61 7.11
N GLY A 384 -7.45 -6.80 6.24
CA GLY A 384 -8.41 -7.24 5.24
C GLY A 384 -8.72 -6.12 4.26
N ILE A 385 -9.26 -6.48 3.10
CA ILE A 385 -9.50 -5.57 1.98
C ILE A 385 -10.86 -5.84 1.35
N ASN A 386 -11.47 -4.79 0.78
CA ASN A 386 -12.74 -4.84 0.07
C ASN A 386 -12.61 -3.99 -1.21
N ILE A 387 -12.40 -4.66 -2.34
CA ILE A 387 -11.99 -4.02 -3.60
C ILE A 387 -12.71 -4.66 -4.81
N PRO A 388 -12.81 -3.95 -5.96
CA PRO A 388 -12.25 -2.62 -6.25
C PRO A 388 -13.04 -1.47 -5.62
N ASN A 389 -12.47 -0.26 -5.66
CA ASN A 389 -13.09 1.00 -5.20
C ASN A 389 -13.88 1.74 -6.29
N TYR A 390 -14.19 1.07 -7.40
CA TYR A 390 -14.97 1.62 -8.51
C TYR A 390 -16.46 1.30 -8.33
N ASP A 391 -17.26 2.28 -7.91
CA ASP A 391 -18.68 2.07 -7.58
C ASP A 391 -19.51 1.50 -8.74
N ASP A 392 -19.23 1.91 -9.97
CA ASP A 392 -19.90 1.39 -11.16
C ASP A 392 -19.68 -0.12 -11.32
N ILE A 393 -18.46 -0.60 -11.07
CA ILE A 393 -18.12 -2.02 -11.09
C ILE A 393 -18.73 -2.74 -9.87
N ARG A 394 -18.65 -2.14 -8.67
CA ARG A 394 -19.19 -2.75 -7.45
C ARG A 394 -20.69 -3.02 -7.56
N GLN A 395 -21.44 -2.08 -8.15
CA GLN A 395 -22.89 -2.20 -8.33
C GLN A 395 -23.28 -3.16 -9.45
N SER A 396 -22.54 -3.17 -10.56
CA SER A 396 -22.93 -3.94 -11.76
C SER A 396 -22.32 -5.35 -11.85
N GLU A 397 -21.11 -5.54 -11.32
CA GLU A 397 -20.34 -6.79 -11.46
C GLU A 397 -19.94 -7.40 -10.10
N GLY A 398 -19.85 -6.59 -9.04
CA GLY A 398 -19.56 -7.01 -7.67
C GLY A 398 -18.16 -6.62 -7.19
N PHE A 399 -17.72 -7.25 -6.11
CA PHE A 399 -16.45 -6.97 -5.42
C PHE A 399 -15.92 -8.25 -4.75
N LYS A 400 -14.67 -8.27 -4.32
CA LYS A 400 -14.14 -9.32 -3.43
C LYS A 400 -13.87 -8.77 -2.04
N ASN A 401 -14.11 -9.62 -1.04
CA ASN A 401 -13.70 -9.41 0.34
C ASN A 401 -12.59 -10.39 0.66
N VAL A 402 -11.51 -9.92 1.25
CA VAL A 402 -10.36 -10.74 1.57
C VAL A 402 -9.95 -10.50 3.02
N SER A 403 -9.72 -11.60 3.74
CA SER A 403 -9.12 -11.63 5.08
C SER A 403 -7.67 -12.08 4.95
N LEU A 404 -6.74 -11.35 5.57
CA LEU A 404 -5.31 -11.63 5.49
C LEU A 404 -4.85 -12.35 6.76
N GLY A 405 -4.93 -13.69 6.73
CA GLY A 405 -4.82 -14.55 7.91
C GLY A 405 -3.49 -14.41 8.64
N ASN A 406 -2.38 -14.45 7.91
CA ASN A 406 -1.05 -14.29 8.51
C ASN A 406 -0.74 -12.87 9.02
N VAL A 407 -1.40 -11.82 8.49
CA VAL A 407 -1.32 -10.46 9.03
C VAL A 407 -2.07 -10.36 10.35
N LEU A 408 -3.27 -10.93 10.39
CA LEU A 408 -4.07 -11.02 11.61
C LEU A 408 -3.32 -11.80 12.70
N ALA A 409 -2.69 -12.93 12.36
CA ALA A 409 -1.86 -13.70 13.29
C ALA A 409 -0.76 -12.83 13.94
N VAL A 410 -0.12 -11.96 13.14
CA VAL A 410 0.92 -11.03 13.60
C VAL A 410 0.37 -9.88 14.45
N ALA A 411 -0.79 -9.33 14.12
CA ALA A 411 -1.45 -8.28 14.93
C ALA A 411 -1.67 -8.73 16.39
N TYR A 412 -1.63 -10.04 16.62
CA TYR A 412 -1.82 -10.67 17.91
C TYR A 412 -0.56 -11.31 18.50
N ALA A 413 0.59 -11.24 17.82
CA ALA A 413 1.89 -11.64 18.36
C ALA A 413 2.29 -10.64 19.46
N THR A 414 1.79 -10.88 20.67
CA THR A 414 1.92 -9.96 21.79
C THR A 414 3.07 -10.39 22.69
N GLN A 415 4.06 -9.51 22.86
CA GLN A 415 5.01 -9.63 23.96
C GLN A 415 4.23 -9.48 25.27
N LYS A 416 4.48 -10.35 26.24
CA LYS A 416 3.75 -10.37 27.53
C LYS A 416 3.73 -8.99 28.20
N ASP A 417 4.86 -8.30 28.16
CA ASP A 417 5.05 -6.98 28.77
C ASP A 417 4.24 -5.87 28.06
N LYS A 418 3.79 -6.11 26.82
CA LYS A 418 2.97 -5.20 26.02
C LYS A 418 1.47 -5.47 26.13
N LEU A 419 1.06 -6.54 26.84
CA LEU A 419 -0.35 -6.80 27.14
C LEU A 419 -0.80 -5.88 28.28
N THR A 420 -1.36 -4.74 27.90
CA THR A 420 -2.00 -3.82 28.84
C THR A 420 -3.43 -4.29 29.15
N PHE A 421 -3.93 -3.92 30.34
CA PHE A 421 -5.30 -4.19 30.79
C PHE A 421 -5.68 -5.66 31.03
N LEU A 422 -4.69 -6.56 31.14
CA LEU A 422 -4.87 -7.94 31.59
C LEU A 422 -4.15 -8.17 32.93
N ASP A 423 -4.73 -8.99 33.79
CA ASP A 423 -4.05 -9.52 34.97
C ASP A 423 -2.91 -10.46 34.54
N GLU A 424 -1.87 -10.61 35.37
CA GLU A 424 -0.67 -11.39 35.01
C GLU A 424 -0.98 -12.86 34.67
N ASP A 425 -1.95 -13.45 35.37
CA ASP A 425 -2.36 -14.84 35.16
C ASP A 425 -3.10 -15.04 33.81
N ASP A 426 -3.75 -13.99 33.29
CA ASP A 426 -4.48 -14.03 32.02
C ASP A 426 -3.57 -13.85 30.80
N LYS A 427 -2.41 -13.19 30.97
CA LYS A 427 -1.51 -12.89 29.86
C LYS A 427 -0.98 -14.15 29.19
N ASP A 428 -0.61 -15.18 29.96
CA ASP A 428 -0.09 -16.43 29.42
C ASP A 428 -1.18 -17.22 28.67
N VAL A 429 -2.41 -17.19 29.18
CA VAL A 429 -3.59 -17.78 28.52
C VAL A 429 -3.89 -17.03 27.22
N TYR A 430 -3.87 -15.70 27.25
CA TYR A 430 -4.10 -14.85 26.07
C TYR A 430 -3.08 -15.14 24.97
N ILE A 431 -1.78 -15.09 25.27
CA ILE A 431 -0.71 -15.35 24.29
C ILE A 431 -0.89 -16.73 23.64
N LYS A 432 -1.20 -17.76 24.45
CA LYS A 432 -1.36 -19.12 23.96
C LYS A 432 -2.56 -19.27 23.02
N TRP A 433 -3.69 -18.65 23.35
CA TRP A 433 -4.96 -18.92 22.68
C TRP A 433 -5.41 -17.85 21.70
N LYS A 434 -4.79 -16.66 21.67
CA LYS A 434 -5.28 -15.55 20.85
C LYS A 434 -5.32 -15.85 19.36
N GLY A 435 -4.30 -16.54 18.83
CA GLY A 435 -4.28 -16.98 17.42
C GLY A 435 -5.40 -17.99 17.13
N PRO A 436 -5.42 -19.16 17.81
CA PRO A 436 -6.47 -20.16 17.61
C PRO A 436 -7.90 -19.65 17.87
N SER A 437 -8.12 -18.85 18.92
CA SER A 437 -9.44 -18.28 19.22
C SER A 437 -9.89 -17.29 18.16
N PHE A 438 -8.93 -16.55 17.58
CA PHE A 438 -9.22 -15.64 16.48
C PHE A 438 -9.61 -16.37 15.21
N GLU A 439 -8.94 -17.47 14.85
CA GLU A 439 -9.37 -18.30 13.70
C GLU A 439 -10.82 -18.74 13.84
N VAL A 440 -11.23 -19.18 15.04
CA VAL A 440 -12.62 -19.54 15.34
C VAL A 440 -13.55 -18.33 15.22
N GLN A 441 -13.15 -17.18 15.79
CA GLN A 441 -13.94 -15.96 15.76
C GLN A 441 -14.15 -15.42 14.35
N ASP A 442 -13.09 -15.31 13.54
CA ASP A 442 -13.19 -14.86 12.14
C ASP A 442 -14.06 -15.84 11.35
N ALA A 443 -13.86 -17.16 11.54
CA ALA A 443 -14.66 -18.15 10.84
C ALA A 443 -16.17 -18.05 11.13
N LEU A 444 -16.55 -17.95 12.40
CA LEU A 444 -17.95 -17.78 12.80
C LEU A 444 -18.51 -16.43 12.37
N THR A 445 -17.74 -15.35 12.55
CA THR A 445 -18.19 -13.99 12.15
C THR A 445 -18.46 -13.97 10.65
N ARG A 446 -17.57 -14.49 9.82
CA ARG A 446 -17.71 -14.43 8.37
C ARG A 446 -18.83 -15.34 7.86
N MET A 447 -18.99 -16.53 8.45
CA MET A 447 -20.09 -17.43 8.12
C MET A 447 -21.46 -16.86 8.53
N LEU A 448 -21.56 -16.39 9.77
CA LEU A 448 -22.84 -16.04 10.40
C LEU A 448 -23.22 -14.57 10.17
N SER A 449 -22.31 -13.60 10.29
CA SER A 449 -22.70 -12.18 10.21
C SER A 449 -22.78 -11.61 8.78
N LEU A 450 -21.95 -12.09 7.85
CA LEU A 450 -21.99 -11.64 6.45
C LEU A 450 -22.92 -12.50 5.57
N GLY A 451 -23.04 -13.80 5.87
CA GLY A 451 -23.97 -14.70 5.18
C GLY A 451 -25.45 -14.39 5.48
N LEU A 452 -25.75 -13.85 6.66
CA LEU A 452 -27.11 -13.62 7.16
C LEU A 452 -27.63 -12.19 6.96
N GLN A 453 -26.93 -11.31 6.23
CA GLN A 453 -27.45 -9.96 5.94
C GLN A 453 -28.83 -10.04 5.28
N TYR A 454 -29.86 -9.72 6.07
CA TYR A 454 -31.19 -9.30 5.64
C TYR A 454 -31.10 -7.79 5.42
N LEU A 455 -31.32 -7.35 4.19
CA LEU A 455 -31.87 -6.02 3.98
C LEU A 455 -33.38 -6.20 4.14
N TRP A 456 -33.94 -5.69 5.24
CA TRP A 456 -35.39 -5.48 5.27
C TRP A 456 -35.73 -4.48 4.15
N PRO A 457 -36.80 -4.71 3.36
CA PRO A 457 -37.25 -3.74 2.36
C PRO A 457 -37.57 -2.36 2.95
#